data_AF-A0A8D8NHZ3-F1
#
_entry.id   AF-A0A8D8NHZ3-F1
#
_cell.length_a   1.000
_cell.length_b   1.000
_cell.length_c   1.000
_cell.angle_alpha   90.00
_cell.angle_beta   90.00
_cell.angle_gamma   90.00
#
_symmetry.space_group_name_H-M   'P 1'
#
loop_
_entity.id
_entity.type
_entity.pdbx_description
1 polymer ?
#
loop_
_entity_poly.entity_id
_entity_poly.type
_entity_poly.pdbx_seq_one_letter_code
_entity_poly.pdbx_strand_id
1 'polypeptide(L)'
;MSNTLSNGGSRPTSRWKRFLKSNLLTFLTVIGVFGGTTLGLMLKNSSDPWTQREVMYIQYPGDLFLRMLKCLIVPLLVSSITSAIGSLDLSMSKKIAFRAIIYYFTTTICAVVLGIILVSTIRPGSGKEMGSMKGKATTRVVLTADTLLDLIRNLFPPNIVQATMFQYRTI
;
A
#
# COMPACT_ATOMS: atom_id res chain seq x y z
N MET A 1 -41.23 -55.76 -14.92
CA MET A 1 -40.51 -55.19 -13.76
C MET A 1 -39.68 -54.01 -14.25
N SER A 2 -40.23 -52.80 -14.16
CA SER A 2 -39.54 -51.57 -14.54
C SER A 2 -40.00 -50.43 -13.65
N ASN A 3 -39.02 -49.64 -13.21
CA ASN A 3 -39.11 -48.28 -12.68
C ASN A 3 -39.23 -48.15 -11.17
N THR A 4 -38.06 -48.18 -10.55
CA THR A 4 -37.67 -47.26 -9.48
C THR A 4 -37.48 -45.83 -10.05
N LEU A 5 -37.48 -44.86 -9.13
CA LEU A 5 -36.92 -43.51 -9.21
C LEU A 5 -37.89 -42.35 -9.52
N SER A 6 -38.22 -41.61 -8.47
CA SER A 6 -37.95 -40.16 -8.47
C SER A 6 -37.70 -39.69 -7.04
N ASN A 7 -36.43 -39.74 -6.64
CA ASN A 7 -35.95 -39.17 -5.39
C ASN A 7 -35.59 -37.70 -5.65
N GLY A 8 -36.26 -36.78 -4.96
CA GLY A 8 -36.09 -35.34 -5.10
C GLY A 8 -34.74 -34.86 -4.59
N GLY A 9 -33.80 -34.63 -5.51
CA GLY A 9 -32.49 -34.05 -5.22
C GLY A 9 -32.55 -32.54 -5.00
N SER A 10 -32.29 -32.10 -3.77
CA SER A 10 -32.04 -30.71 -3.40
C SER A 10 -30.75 -30.17 -4.04
N ARG A 11 -30.85 -29.10 -4.85
CA ARG A 11 -29.69 -28.45 -5.51
C ARG A 11 -28.90 -27.54 -4.54
N PRO A 12 -27.58 -27.75 -4.33
CA PRO A 12 -26.77 -26.97 -3.39
C PRO A 12 -26.28 -25.59 -3.93
N THR A 13 -26.67 -25.19 -5.14
CA THR A 13 -26.04 -24.07 -5.87
C THR A 13 -26.37 -22.66 -5.35
N SER A 14 -27.38 -22.50 -4.48
CA SER A 14 -27.80 -21.17 -3.97
C SER A 14 -26.96 -20.66 -2.79
N ARG A 15 -26.31 -21.56 -2.05
CA ARG A 15 -25.45 -21.21 -0.90
C ARG A 15 -24.11 -20.64 -1.36
N TRP A 16 -23.55 -21.25 -2.39
CA TRP A 16 -22.30 -20.81 -3.02
C TRP A 16 -22.42 -19.41 -3.66
N LYS A 17 -23.49 -19.15 -4.41
CA LYS A 17 -23.71 -17.81 -5.01
C LYS A 17 -23.92 -16.72 -3.95
N ARG A 18 -24.59 -17.02 -2.83
CA ARG A 18 -24.74 -16.09 -1.70
C ARG A 18 -23.42 -15.82 -1.00
N PHE A 19 -22.62 -16.85 -0.78
CA PHE A 19 -21.28 -16.72 -0.19
C PHE A 19 -20.33 -15.90 -1.09
N LEU A 20 -20.37 -16.14 -2.40
CA LEU A 20 -19.57 -15.41 -3.39
C LEU A 20 -20.00 -13.93 -3.50
N LYS A 21 -21.30 -13.65 -3.42
CA LYS A 21 -21.81 -12.27 -3.36
C LYS A 21 -21.40 -11.56 -2.07
N SER A 22 -21.35 -12.27 -0.94
CA SER A 22 -20.96 -11.71 0.36
C SER A 22 -19.49 -11.31 0.43
N ASN A 23 -18.62 -11.96 -0.34
CA ASN A 23 -17.16 -11.73 -0.33
C ASN A 23 -16.66 -11.24 -1.70
N LEU A 24 -17.54 -10.67 -2.52
CA LEU A 24 -17.30 -10.41 -3.93
C LEU A 24 -16.08 -9.50 -4.14
N LEU A 25 -15.93 -8.46 -3.30
CA LEU A 25 -14.80 -7.53 -3.40
C LEU A 25 -13.47 -8.22 -3.11
N THR A 26 -13.40 -9.06 -2.08
CA THR A 26 -12.19 -9.80 -1.72
C THR A 26 -11.79 -10.79 -2.80
N PHE A 27 -12.75 -11.51 -3.38
CA PHE A 27 -12.47 -12.40 -4.50
C PHE A 27 -12.02 -11.62 -5.75
N LEU A 28 -12.61 -10.45 -6.01
CA LEU A 28 -12.24 -9.62 -7.15
C LEU A 28 -10.82 -9.05 -7.04
N THR A 29 -10.38 -8.62 -5.83
CA THR A 29 -9.01 -8.12 -5.64
C THR A 29 -7.98 -9.23 -5.77
N VAL A 30 -8.27 -10.42 -5.23
CA VAL A 30 -7.39 -11.59 -5.35
C VAL A 30 -7.25 -11.99 -6.82
N ILE A 31 -8.36 -12.14 -7.55
CA ILE A 31 -8.34 -12.46 -8.99
C ILE A 31 -7.61 -11.36 -9.78
N GLY A 32 -7.80 -10.08 -9.43
CA GLY A 32 -7.10 -8.96 -10.04
C GLY A 32 -5.58 -9.03 -9.88
N VAL A 33 -5.08 -9.37 -8.69
CA VAL A 33 -3.63 -9.50 -8.43
C VAL A 33 -3.03 -10.67 -9.21
N PHE A 34 -3.66 -11.84 -9.17
CA PHE A 34 -3.18 -13.01 -9.89
C PHE A 34 -3.27 -12.83 -11.40
N GLY A 35 -4.39 -12.28 -11.89
CA GLY A 35 -4.62 -11.96 -13.29
C GLY A 35 -3.63 -10.92 -13.80
N GLY A 36 -3.43 -9.82 -13.07
CA GLY A 36 -2.48 -8.77 -13.42
C GLY A 36 -1.02 -9.25 -13.43
N THR A 37 -0.63 -10.07 -12.44
CA THR A 37 0.71 -10.67 -12.38
C THR A 37 0.94 -11.64 -13.54
N THR A 38 -0.03 -12.52 -13.83
CA THR A 38 0.08 -13.49 -14.94
C THR A 38 0.15 -12.79 -16.29
N LEU A 39 -0.72 -11.80 -16.52
CA LEU A 39 -0.71 -11.00 -17.73
C LEU A 39 0.61 -10.22 -17.88
N GLY A 40 1.12 -9.62 -16.79
CA GLY A 40 2.40 -8.92 -16.80
C GLY A 40 3.59 -9.83 -17.13
N LEU A 41 3.60 -11.06 -16.63
CA LEU A 41 4.63 -12.06 -16.97
C LEU A 41 4.50 -12.55 -18.42
N MET A 42 3.28 -12.77 -18.93
CA MET A 42 3.07 -13.13 -20.33
C MET A 42 3.53 -12.02 -21.28
N LEU A 43 3.16 -10.77 -21.00
CA LEU A 43 3.58 -9.60 -21.79
C LEU A 43 5.11 -9.43 -21.77
N LYS A 44 5.75 -9.71 -20.63
CA LYS A 44 7.22 -9.67 -20.50
C LYS A 44 7.94 -10.78 -21.27
N ASN A 45 7.32 -11.94 -21.44
CA ASN A 45 7.92 -13.09 -22.13
C ASN A 45 7.79 -13.03 -23.66
N SER A 46 6.96 -12.12 -24.19
CA SER A 46 6.89 -11.84 -25.63
C SER A 46 8.18 -11.18 -26.11
N SER A 47 8.78 -11.73 -27.17
CA SER A 47 10.16 -11.46 -27.60
C SER A 47 10.38 -10.09 -28.26
N ASP A 48 9.33 -9.34 -28.57
CA ASP A 48 9.43 -8.01 -29.17
C ASP A 48 9.71 -6.95 -28.09
N PRO A 49 10.70 -6.06 -28.29
CA PRO A 49 10.93 -4.95 -27.38
C PRO A 49 9.74 -4.00 -27.42
N TRP A 50 8.97 -3.98 -26.33
CA TRP A 50 7.85 -3.06 -26.16
C TRP A 50 8.32 -1.61 -26.23
N THR A 51 7.66 -0.81 -27.07
CA THR A 51 7.95 0.62 -27.15
C THR A 51 7.46 1.30 -25.88
N GLN A 52 8.19 2.30 -25.39
CA GLN A 52 7.84 3.05 -24.16
C GLN A 52 6.40 3.63 -24.17
N ARG A 53 5.84 3.90 -25.36
CA ARG A 53 4.46 4.39 -25.53
C ARG A 53 3.41 3.32 -25.25
N GLU A 54 3.67 2.06 -25.60
CA GLU A 54 2.72 0.94 -25.39
C GLU A 54 2.62 0.60 -23.91
N VAL A 55 3.76 0.62 -23.22
CA VAL A 55 3.82 0.47 -21.76
C VAL A 55 3.06 1.63 -21.07
N MET A 56 3.11 2.84 -21.62
CA MET A 56 2.34 3.99 -21.12
C MET A 56 0.83 3.79 -21.23
N TYR A 57 0.34 3.21 -22.32
CA TYR A 57 -1.10 2.95 -22.46
C TYR A 57 -1.60 1.85 -21.52
N ILE A 58 -0.80 0.79 -21.31
CA ILE A 58 -1.17 -0.31 -20.41
C ILE A 58 -1.17 0.14 -18.94
N GLN A 59 -0.24 1.03 -18.53
CA GLN A 59 -0.19 1.52 -17.14
C GLN A 59 -1.22 2.61 -16.82
N TYR A 60 -1.74 3.30 -17.85
CA TYR A 60 -2.67 4.42 -17.72
C TYR A 60 -3.88 4.18 -16.78
N PRO A 61 -4.64 3.07 -16.89
CA PRO A 61 -5.76 2.81 -15.98
C PRO A 61 -5.31 2.64 -14.52
N GLY A 62 -4.12 2.07 -14.28
CA GLY A 62 -3.53 1.94 -12.95
C GLY A 62 -3.13 3.29 -12.35
N ASP A 63 -2.51 4.15 -13.17
CA ASP A 63 -2.15 5.51 -12.76
C ASP A 63 -3.39 6.36 -12.45
N LEU A 64 -4.45 6.25 -13.26
CA LEU A 64 -5.70 6.94 -13.01
C LEU A 64 -6.34 6.48 -11.69
N PHE A 65 -6.36 5.18 -11.43
CA PHE A 65 -6.82 4.62 -10.17
C PHE A 65 -6.04 5.16 -8.97
N LEU A 66 -4.70 5.16 -9.04
CA LEU A 66 -3.86 5.70 -7.98
C LEU A 66 -4.07 7.21 -7.76
N ARG A 67 -4.32 7.98 -8.82
CA ARG A 67 -4.65 9.41 -8.72
C ARG A 67 -5.99 9.63 -8.01
N MET A 68 -7.00 8.83 -8.33
CA MET A 68 -8.30 8.89 -7.65
C MET A 68 -8.17 8.58 -6.17
N LEU A 69 -7.43 7.54 -5.79
CA LEU A 69 -7.19 7.21 -4.38
C LEU A 69 -6.46 8.35 -3.65
N LYS A 70 -5.39 8.89 -4.23
CA LYS A 70 -4.61 9.99 -3.62
C LYS A 70 -5.44 11.25 -3.38
N CYS A 71 -6.38 11.58 -4.29
CA CYS A 71 -7.29 12.72 -4.12
C CYS A 71 -8.21 12.56 -2.90
N LEU A 72 -8.59 11.32 -2.55
CA LEU A 72 -9.45 11.04 -1.40
C LEU A 72 -8.71 11.06 -0.07
N ILE A 73 -7.39 10.82 -0.05
CA ILE A 73 -6.62 10.67 1.19
C ILE A 73 -6.68 11.94 2.05
N VAL A 74 -6.40 13.12 1.47
CA VAL A 74 -6.33 14.39 2.20
C VAL A 74 -7.66 14.72 2.92
N PRO A 75 -8.82 14.78 2.23
CA PRO A 75 -10.08 15.12 2.89
C PRO A 75 -10.54 14.04 3.89
N LEU A 76 -10.32 12.75 3.58
CA LEU A 76 -10.72 11.66 4.48
C LEU A 76 -9.90 11.65 5.77
N LEU A 77 -8.59 11.87 5.69
CA LEU A 77 -7.74 11.91 6.89
C LEU A 77 -8.12 13.08 7.80
N VAL A 78 -8.27 14.28 7.27
CA VAL A 78 -8.59 15.48 8.07
C VAL A 78 -9.96 15.33 8.74
N SER A 79 -10.98 14.91 7.98
CA SER A 79 -12.33 14.71 8.54
C SER A 79 -12.38 13.57 9.55
N SER A 80 -11.74 12.44 9.27
CA SER A 80 -11.72 11.28 10.17
C SER A 80 -11.00 11.59 11.49
N ILE A 81 -9.86 12.28 11.44
CA ILE A 81 -9.09 12.61 12.66
C ILE A 81 -9.86 13.64 13.50
N THR A 82 -10.43 14.67 12.85
CA THR A 82 -11.20 15.70 13.56
C THR A 82 -12.42 15.12 14.25
N SER A 83 -13.18 14.26 13.56
CA SER A 83 -14.33 13.56 14.14
C SER A 83 -13.92 12.63 15.28
N ALA A 84 -12.84 11.86 15.11
CA ALA A 84 -12.34 10.96 16.15
C ALA A 84 -11.98 11.73 17.43
N ILE A 85 -11.18 12.81 17.32
CA ILE A 85 -10.75 13.60 18.48
C ILE A 85 -11.96 14.31 19.14
N GLY A 86 -12.91 14.82 18.37
CA GLY A 86 -14.10 15.49 18.89
C GLY A 86 -15.07 14.56 19.65
N SER A 87 -15.02 13.25 19.39
CA SER A 87 -15.89 12.25 20.02
C SER A 87 -15.33 11.64 21.33
N LEU A 88 -14.08 11.95 21.69
CA LEU A 88 -13.36 11.28 22.78
C LEU A 88 -13.18 12.19 24.01
N ASP A 89 -13.52 11.67 25.20
CA ASP A 89 -13.26 12.36 26.47
C ASP A 89 -11.76 12.50 26.76
N LEU A 90 -11.31 13.73 27.06
CA LEU A 90 -9.89 14.07 27.25
C LEU A 90 -9.18 13.27 28.34
N SER A 91 -9.89 12.87 29.41
CA SER A 91 -9.32 12.14 30.55
C SER A 91 -8.99 10.68 30.21
N MET A 92 -9.86 10.01 29.44
CA MET A 92 -9.66 8.65 28.97
C MET A 92 -8.78 8.61 27.70
N SER A 93 -8.90 9.62 26.84
CA SER A 93 -8.15 9.76 25.58
C SER A 93 -6.63 9.73 25.79
N LYS A 94 -6.12 10.37 26.86
CA LYS A 94 -4.67 10.35 27.16
C LYS A 94 -4.14 8.95 27.47
N LYS A 95 -4.89 8.13 28.21
CA LYS A 95 -4.45 6.77 28.58
C LYS A 95 -4.48 5.83 27.39
N ILE A 96 -5.51 5.92 26.56
CA ILE A 96 -5.62 5.08 25.36
C ILE A 96 -4.59 5.50 24.30
N ALA A 97 -4.38 6.80 24.09
CA ALA A 97 -3.35 7.32 23.20
C ALA A 97 -1.94 6.91 23.67
N PHE A 98 -1.65 7.01 24.97
CA PHE A 98 -0.34 6.61 25.51
C PHE A 98 -0.07 5.12 25.33
N ARG A 99 -1.06 4.26 25.61
CA ARG A 99 -0.96 2.81 25.36
C ARG A 99 -0.74 2.50 23.88
N ALA A 100 -1.46 3.20 23.00
CA ALA A 100 -1.29 3.06 21.55
C ALA A 100 0.12 3.47 21.10
N ILE A 101 0.64 4.61 21.58
CA ILE A 101 1.99 5.09 21.25
C ILE A 101 3.03 4.05 21.68
N ILE A 102 2.98 3.57 22.93
CA ILE A 102 3.91 2.53 23.40
C ILE A 102 3.82 1.28 22.54
N TYR A 103 2.61 0.80 22.26
CA TYR A 103 2.38 -0.38 21.43
C TYR A 103 2.99 -0.23 20.03
N TYR A 104 2.78 0.93 19.38
CA TYR A 104 3.36 1.22 18.07
C TYR A 104 4.88 1.33 18.11
N PHE A 105 5.44 2.01 19.10
CA PHE A 105 6.89 2.13 19.25
C PHE A 105 7.56 0.77 19.46
N THR A 106 7.08 -0.02 20.41
CA THR A 106 7.65 -1.35 20.69
C THR A 106 7.57 -2.26 19.46
N THR A 107 6.41 -2.32 18.81
CA THR A 107 6.23 -3.17 17.62
C THR A 107 7.09 -2.70 16.45
N THR A 108 7.22 -1.38 16.24
CA THR A 108 8.06 -0.81 15.17
C THR A 108 9.53 -1.09 15.41
N ILE A 109 10.02 -0.93 16.64
CA ILE A 109 11.42 -1.26 16.99
C ILE A 109 11.68 -2.74 16.76
N CYS A 110 10.81 -3.63 17.24
CA CYS A 110 10.93 -5.07 17.00
C CYS A 110 10.96 -5.40 15.50
N ALA A 111 10.05 -4.81 14.70
CA ALA A 111 9.99 -5.03 13.26
C ALA A 111 11.25 -4.52 12.52
N VAL A 112 11.77 -3.34 12.90
CA VAL A 112 12.99 -2.77 12.31
C VAL A 112 14.21 -3.61 12.64
N VAL A 113 14.36 -4.04 13.90
CA VAL A 113 15.47 -4.93 14.30
C VAL A 113 15.43 -6.24 13.51
N LEU A 114 14.26 -6.89 13.44
CA LEU A 114 14.08 -8.11 12.64
C LEU A 114 14.37 -7.86 11.16
N GLY A 115 13.91 -6.74 10.59
CA GLY A 115 14.15 -6.37 9.21
C GLY A 115 15.64 -6.16 8.90
N ILE A 116 16.38 -5.48 9.78
CA ILE A 116 17.82 -5.26 9.66
C ILE A 116 18.59 -6.58 9.75
N ILE A 117 18.23 -7.45 10.69
CA ILE A 117 18.84 -8.79 10.80
C ILE A 117 18.61 -9.58 9.51
N LEU A 118 17.35 -9.65 9.06
CA LEU A 118 16.97 -10.46 7.90
C LEU A 118 17.64 -9.97 6.60
N VAL A 119 17.65 -8.65 6.36
CA VAL A 119 18.30 -8.07 5.16
C VAL A 119 19.82 -8.23 5.19
N SER A 120 20.43 -8.10 6.38
CA SER A 120 21.88 -8.27 6.56
C SER A 120 22.33 -9.71 6.39
N THR A 121 21.50 -10.69 6.80
CA THR A 121 21.77 -12.12 6.63
C THR A 121 21.51 -12.60 5.21
N ILE A 122 20.34 -12.28 4.63
CA ILE A 122 19.97 -12.76 3.29
C ILE A 122 20.72 -11.99 2.19
N ARG A 123 21.13 -10.74 2.46
CA ARG A 123 21.80 -9.83 1.50
C ARG A 123 21.16 -9.87 0.10
N PRO A 124 19.85 -9.60 0.00
CA PRO A 124 19.16 -9.67 -1.28
C PRO A 124 19.80 -8.69 -2.28
N GLY A 125 20.10 -9.16 -3.50
CA GLY A 125 20.66 -8.33 -4.56
C GLY A 125 22.19 -8.32 -4.68
N SER A 126 22.92 -9.05 -3.82
CA SER A 126 24.40 -9.14 -3.86
C SER A 126 24.98 -9.88 -5.09
N GLY A 127 24.14 -10.56 -5.88
CA GLY A 127 24.57 -11.39 -7.02
C GLY A 127 24.19 -10.87 -8.42
N LYS A 128 23.63 -9.67 -8.55
CA LYS A 128 23.40 -9.04 -9.86
C LYS A 128 24.42 -7.94 -10.05
N GLU A 129 25.25 -8.04 -11.08
CA GLU A 129 26.02 -6.90 -11.55
C GLU A 129 25.04 -5.75 -11.79
N MET A 130 25.13 -4.71 -10.97
CA MET A 130 24.40 -3.45 -11.14
C MET A 130 24.99 -2.67 -12.33
N GLY A 131 25.36 -3.38 -13.41
CA GLY A 131 25.75 -2.80 -14.67
C GLY A 131 24.54 -2.06 -15.24
N SER A 132 24.64 -0.74 -15.28
CA SER A 132 23.67 0.18 -15.89
C SER A 132 22.55 0.76 -15.01
N MET A 133 22.70 0.79 -13.66
CA MET A 133 22.13 1.90 -12.87
C MET A 133 23.20 2.96 -12.58
N LYS A 134 23.76 3.56 -13.63
CA LYS A 134 24.50 4.82 -13.55
C LYS A 134 23.51 5.99 -13.58
N GLY A 135 22.47 5.93 -12.75
CA GLY A 135 21.75 7.14 -12.36
C GLY A 135 22.77 8.02 -11.68
N LYS A 136 22.85 9.32 -12.05
CA LYS A 136 23.70 10.30 -11.37
C LYS A 136 23.41 10.27 -9.88
N ALA A 137 24.15 9.46 -9.13
CA ALA A 137 24.32 9.61 -7.71
C ALA A 137 25.21 10.83 -7.53
N THR A 138 24.63 12.02 -7.73
CA THR A 138 25.00 13.16 -6.90
C THR A 138 24.78 12.69 -5.49
N THR A 139 25.84 12.19 -4.85
CA THR A 139 25.91 11.92 -3.42
C THR A 139 25.73 13.26 -2.74
N ARG A 140 24.47 13.73 -2.65
CA ARG A 140 24.11 14.84 -1.78
C ARG A 140 24.44 14.34 -0.40
N VAL A 141 25.45 14.94 0.22
CA VAL A 141 25.77 14.72 1.62
C VAL A 141 24.61 15.33 2.41
N VAL A 142 23.56 14.53 2.62
CA VAL A 142 22.44 14.91 3.46
C VAL A 142 22.93 14.74 4.89
N LEU A 143 23.11 15.85 5.61
CA LEU A 143 23.47 15.77 7.01
C LEU A 143 22.27 15.19 7.78
N THR A 144 22.51 14.23 8.67
CA THR A 144 21.43 13.67 9.50
C THR A 144 20.76 14.76 10.36
N ALA A 145 21.51 15.80 10.74
CA ALA A 145 20.94 16.95 11.41
C ALA A 145 19.90 17.67 10.54
N ASP A 146 20.17 17.85 9.24
CA ASP A 146 19.26 18.53 8.32
C ASP A 146 17.96 17.74 8.13
N THR A 147 18.03 16.41 8.10
CA THR A 147 16.82 15.57 7.99
C THR A 147 15.98 15.60 9.26
N LEU A 148 16.60 15.66 10.45
CA LEU A 148 15.86 15.83 11.70
C LEU A 148 15.25 17.23 11.82
N LEU A 149 15.99 18.27 11.40
CA LEU A 149 15.47 19.63 11.34
C LEU A 149 14.30 19.74 10.34
N ASP A 150 14.39 19.07 9.19
CA ASP A 150 13.30 18.97 8.22
C ASP A 150 12.08 18.25 8.77
N LEU A 151 12.26 17.19 9.57
CA LEU A 151 11.15 16.50 10.24
C LEU A 151 10.40 17.44 11.18
N ILE A 152 11.13 18.19 12.01
CA ILE A 152 10.52 19.17 12.95
C ILE A 152 9.83 20.30 12.17
N ARG A 153 10.44 20.80 11.09
CA ARG A 153 9.85 21.84 10.22
C ARG A 153 8.58 21.36 9.53
N ASN A 154 8.52 20.09 9.13
CA ASN A 154 7.31 19.50 8.55
C ASN A 154 6.23 19.20 9.59
N LEU A 155 6.58 19.03 10.86
CA LEU A 155 5.61 18.85 11.95
C LEU A 155 4.80 20.13 12.20
N PHE A 156 5.41 21.30 12.04
CA PHE A 156 4.78 22.61 12.17
C PHE A 156 4.90 23.41 10.87
N PRO A 157 4.10 23.09 9.85
CA PRO A 157 4.21 23.76 8.57
C PRO A 157 3.76 25.22 8.67
N PRO A 158 4.37 26.13 7.89
CA PRO A 158 4.00 27.55 7.91
C PRO A 158 2.61 27.81 7.31
N ASN A 159 2.08 26.89 6.49
CA ASN A 159 0.77 27.01 5.87
C ASN A 159 0.12 25.62 5.70
N ILE A 160 -1.11 25.46 6.19
CA ILE A 160 -1.86 24.19 6.15
C ILE A 160 -2.19 23.78 4.71
N VAL A 161 -2.60 24.72 3.85
CA VAL A 161 -2.92 24.44 2.45
C VAL A 161 -1.66 23.99 1.71
N GLN A 162 -0.54 24.67 1.93
CA GLN A 162 0.73 24.28 1.33
C GLN A 162 1.20 22.91 1.84
N ALA A 163 1.04 22.61 3.12
CA ALA A 163 1.44 21.34 3.72
C ALA A 163 0.73 20.12 3.11
N THR A 164 -0.53 20.30 2.66
CA THR A 164 -1.28 19.21 2.00
C THR A 164 -0.79 18.90 0.58
N MET A 165 -0.07 19.84 -0.05
CA MET A 165 0.38 19.74 -1.45
C MET A 165 1.89 19.61 -1.59
N PHE A 166 2.67 20.13 -0.63
CA PHE A 166 4.12 20.25 -0.70
C PHE A 166 4.76 19.95 0.66
N GLN A 167 5.92 19.30 0.63
CA GLN A 167 6.73 19.00 1.81
C GLN A 167 7.97 19.90 1.85
N TYR A 168 8.32 20.40 3.05
CA TYR A 168 9.54 21.19 3.25
C TYR A 168 10.76 20.26 3.25
N ARG A 169 11.79 20.64 2.50
CA ARG A 169 13.05 19.91 2.41
C ARG A 169 14.19 20.91 2.25
N THR A 170 15.14 20.92 3.18
CA THR A 170 16.21 21.92 3.16
C THR A 170 17.29 21.60 2.11
N ILE A 171 17.29 20.42 1.45
CA ILE A 171 18.20 20.05 0.32
C ILE A 171 17.66 18.91 -0.56
#